data_AF-R7TKU6-F1
#
_entry.id   AF-R7TKU6-F1
#
_cell.length_a   1.000
_cell.length_b   1.000
_cell.length_c   1.000
_cell.angle_alpha   90.00
_cell.angle_beta   90.00
_cell.angle_gamma   90.00
#
_symmetry.space_group_name_H-M   'P 1'
#
loop_
_entity.id
_entity.type
_entity.pdbx_description
1 polymer ?
#
loop_
_entity_poly.entity_id
_entity_poly.type
_entity_poly.pdbx_seq_one_letter_code
_entity_poly.pdbx_strand_id
1 'polypeptide(L)' 'IDTKQLKTCCKWVRPIASQGEFESRKLWTNVTEALKNGNIEEATQHKRFVRSLVLLLCINPNYAHTLCIRYLNLQT' A
#
# COMPACT_ATOMS: atom_id res chain seq x y z
N ILE A 1 12.79 -27.61 10.06
CA ILE A 1 11.44 -27.39 9.52
C ILE A 1 11.57 -27.24 8.02
N ASP A 2 11.03 -28.19 7.24
CA ASP A 2 11.05 -28.11 5.77
C ASP A 2 9.87 -27.24 5.28
N THR A 3 10.19 -26.04 4.79
CA THR A 3 9.20 -25.06 4.31
C THR A 3 8.55 -25.45 2.98
N LYS A 4 9.10 -26.42 2.24
CA LYS A 4 8.52 -26.92 0.99
C LYS A 4 7.31 -27.84 1.22
N GLN A 5 7.20 -28.42 2.42
CA GLN A 5 6.12 -29.35 2.79
C GLN A 5 4.94 -28.66 3.48
N LEU A 6 5.09 -27.38 3.84
CA LEU A 6 4.05 -26.58 4.49
C LEU A 6 3.06 -26.05 3.45
N LYS A 7 1.76 -26.27 3.68
CA LYS A 7 0.70 -25.69 2.85
C LYS A 7 0.67 -24.17 3.02
N THR A 8 0.68 -23.44 1.91
CA THR A 8 0.50 -21.98 1.92
C THR A 8 -0.98 -21.64 2.04
N CYS A 9 -1.32 -20.70 2.93
CA CYS A 9 -2.64 -20.10 2.98
C CYS A 9 -2.55 -18.62 2.58
N CYS A 10 -3.45 -18.18 1.69
CA CYS A 10 -3.53 -16.79 1.30
C CYS A 10 -4.39 -16.01 2.30
N LYS A 11 -4.00 -14.77 2.57
CA LYS A 11 -4.83 -13.85 3.37
C LYS A 11 -6.04 -13.42 2.55
N TRP A 12 -7.21 -13.36 3.19
CA TRP A 12 -8.40 -12.73 2.63
C TRP A 12 -8.23 -11.21 2.67
N VAL A 13 -8.33 -10.57 1.51
CA VAL A 13 -8.14 -9.12 1.35
C VAL A 13 -9.24 -8.58 0.46
N ARG A 14 -9.80 -7.42 0.82
CA ARG A 14 -10.85 -6.76 0.03
C ARG A 14 -10.33 -6.32 -1.35
N PRO A 15 -11.20 -6.20 -2.37
CA PRO A 15 -10.84 -5.65 -3.68
C PRO A 15 -10.21 -4.26 -3.56
N ILE A 16 -9.28 -3.93 -4.45
CA ILE A 16 -8.55 -2.64 -4.44
C ILE A 16 -9.50 -1.44 -4.52
N ALA A 17 -10.60 -1.57 -5.27
CA ALA A 17 -11.64 -0.53 -5.36
C ALA A 17 -12.27 -0.19 -4.00
N SER A 18 -12.32 -1.15 -3.08
CA SER A 18 -12.87 -1.01 -1.72
C SER A 18 -11.81 -0.77 -0.65
N GLN A 19 -10.57 -0.46 -1.06
CA GLN A 19 -9.49 -0.10 -0.15
C GLN A 19 -9.34 1.42 -0.04
N GLY A 20 -8.96 1.88 1.15
CA GLY A 20 -8.56 3.27 1.38
C GLY A 20 -7.33 3.65 0.56
N GLU A 21 -7.21 4.94 0.27
CA GLU A 21 -6.12 5.50 -0.56
C GLU A 21 -4.71 5.13 -0.07
N PHE A 22 -4.54 5.03 1.25
CA PHE A 22 -3.26 4.72 1.90
C PHE A 22 -3.12 3.26 2.33
N GLU A 23 -4.08 2.41 1.99
CA GLU A 23 -3.92 0.96 2.19
C GLU A 23 -2.86 0.41 1.24
N SER A 24 -2.09 -0.57 1.72
CA SER A 24 -0.86 -0.99 1.07
C SER A 24 -1.05 -1.53 -0.36
N ARG A 25 -2.08 -2.33 -0.65
CA ARG A 25 -2.24 -2.82 -2.03
C ARG A 25 -2.59 -1.69 -3.00
N LYS A 26 -3.49 -0.77 -2.61
CA LYS A 26 -3.85 0.39 -3.44
C LYS A 26 -2.68 1.33 -3.64
N LEU A 27 -1.98 1.69 -2.56
CA LEU A 27 -0.83 2.59 -2.58
C LEU A 27 0.34 2.07 -3.44
N TRP A 28 0.56 0.76 -3.44
CA TRP A 28 1.66 0.14 -4.20
C TRP A 28 1.28 -0.34 -5.61
N THR A 29 0.04 -0.09 -6.07
CA THR A 29 -0.47 -0.58 -7.36
C THR A 29 0.49 -0.26 -8.50
N ASN A 30 0.81 1.03 -8.71
CA ASN A 30 1.65 1.46 -9.83
C ASN A 30 3.08 0.90 -9.77
N VAL A 31 3.66 0.76 -8.57
CA VAL A 31 4.98 0.13 -8.42
C VAL A 31 4.90 -1.33 -8.85
N THR A 32 3.88 -2.06 -8.39
CA THR A 32 3.74 -3.48 -8.73
C THR A 32 3.39 -3.72 -10.19
N GLU A 33 2.65 -2.81 -10.84
CA GLU A 33 2.34 -2.87 -12.27
C GLU A 33 3.59 -2.59 -13.11
N ALA A 34 4.36 -1.56 -12.79
CA ALA A 34 5.63 -1.28 -13.46
C ALA A 34 6.63 -2.44 -13.31
N LEU A 35 6.71 -3.06 -12.13
CA LEU A 35 7.53 -4.26 -11.91
C LEU A 35 7.06 -5.47 -12.72
N LYS A 36 5.74 -5.71 -12.82
CA LYS A 36 5.18 -6.78 -13.65
C LYS A 36 5.52 -6.58 -15.14
N ASN A 37 5.55 -5.32 -15.59
CA ASN A 37 5.90 -4.97 -16.96
C ASN A 37 7.41 -4.90 -17.21
N GLY A 38 8.24 -5.14 -16.18
CA GLY A 38 9.70 -5.07 -16.27
C GLY A 38 10.27 -3.64 -16.35
N ASN A 39 9.44 -2.61 -16.14
CA ASN A 39 9.87 -1.21 -16.20
C ASN A 39 10.45 -0.75 -14.84
N ILE A 40 11.76 -0.93 -14.67
CA ILE A 40 12.47 -0.61 -13.43
C ILE A 40 12.52 0.91 -13.14
N GLU A 41 12.65 1.73 -14.18
CA GLU A 41 12.71 3.19 -14.04
C GLU A 41 11.38 3.74 -13.51
N GLU A 42 10.28 3.32 -14.12
CA GLU A 42 8.94 3.70 -13.68
C GLU A 42 8.63 3.17 -12.27
N ALA A 43 9.01 1.93 -11.95
CA ALA A 43 8.87 1.39 -10.60
C ALA A 43 9.66 2.21 -9.57
N THR A 44 10.86 2.68 -9.94
CA THR A 44 11.71 3.50 -9.07
C THR A 44 11.10 4.87 -8.82
N GLN A 45 10.54 5.51 -9.85
CA GLN A 45 9.84 6.78 -9.72
C GLN A 45 8.62 6.65 -8.79
N HIS A 46 7.76 5.66 -9.03
CA HIS A 46 6.59 5.41 -8.19
C HIS A 46 6.96 5.07 -6.75
N LYS A 47 8.04 4.31 -6.53
CA LYS A 47 8.54 4.00 -5.18
C LYS A 47 9.01 5.27 -4.44
N ARG A 48 9.68 6.21 -5.12
CA ARG A 48 10.08 7.49 -4.52
C ARG A 48 8.86 8.29 -4.07
N PHE A 49 7.80 8.32 -4.88
CA PHE A 49 6.54 8.96 -4.52
C PHE A 49 5.90 8.33 -3.28
N VAL A 50 5.72 7.00 -3.26
CA VAL A 50 5.18 6.29 -2.09
C VAL A 50 6.00 6.53 -0.84
N ARG A 51 7.33 6.50 -0.94
CA ARG A 51 8.24 6.80 0.18
C ARG A 51 8.05 8.23 0.69
N SER A 52 7.96 9.21 -0.20
CA SER A 52 7.74 10.61 0.17
C SER A 52 6.40 10.79 0.87
N LEU A 53 5.34 10.17 0.35
CA LEU A 53 4.00 10.21 0.94
C LEU A 53 3.98 9.61 2.35
N VAL A 54 4.55 8.42 2.52
CA VAL A 54 4.62 7.76 3.83
C VAL A 54 5.47 8.57 4.82
N LEU A 55 6.58 9.16 4.38
CA LEU A 55 7.38 10.04 5.24
C LEU A 55 6.61 11.30 5.68
N LEU A 56 5.84 11.93 4.79
CA LEU A 56 4.99 13.07 5.13
C LEU A 56 3.94 12.72 6.19
N LEU A 57 3.33 11.53 6.07
CA LEU A 57 2.37 11.02 7.05
C LEU A 57 3.02 10.66 8.40
N CYS A 58 4.25 10.13 8.38
CA CYS A 58 4.99 9.75 9.59
C CYS A 58 5.64 10.94 10.32
N ILE A 59 5.99 12.02 9.61
CA ILE A 59 6.67 13.19 10.19
C ILE A 59 5.65 14.20 10.73
N ASN A 60 4.42 14.23 10.23
CA ASN A 60 3.42 15.22 10.61
C ASN A 60 2.25 14.60 11.41
N PRO A 61 2.30 14.61 12.76
CA PRO A 61 1.28 13.96 13.60
C PRO A 61 -0.12 14.56 13.43
N ASN A 62 -0.23 15.80 12.96
CA ASN A 62 -1.51 16.41 12.62
C ASN A 62 -2.19 15.71 11.43
N TYR A 63 -1.43 15.30 10.41
CA TYR A 63 -1.98 14.57 9.26
C TYR A 63 -2.34 13.12 9.60
N ALA A 64 -1.57 12.46 10.48
CA ALA A 64 -1.88 11.12 10.95
C ALA A 64 -3.24 11.06 11.69
N HIS A 65 -3.54 12.07 12.52
CA HIS A 65 -4.82 12.15 13.24
C HIS A 65 -6.00 12.49 12.31
N THR A 66 -5.83 13.43 11.37
CA THR A 66 -6.89 13.77 10.40
C THR A 66 -7.20 12.62 9.44
N LEU A 67 -6.20 11.83 9.04
CA LEU A 67 -6.40 10.67 8.17
C LEU A 67 -7.03 9.47 8.88
N CYS A 68 -6.70 9.23 10.15
CA CYS A 68 -7.37 8.22 10.96
C CYS A 68 -8.87 8.57 11.16
N ILE A 69 -9.17 9.84 11.46
CA ILE A 69 -10.56 10.33 11.59
C ILE A 69 -11.29 10.27 10.24
N ARG A 70 -10.69 10.68 9.12
CA ARG A 70 -11.33 10.53 7.79
C ARG A 70 -11.54 9.06 7.39
N TYR A 71 -10.59 8.18 7.69
CA TYR A 71 -10.69 6.75 7.38
C TYR A 71 -11.84 6.08 8.16
N LEU A 72 -12.08 6.47 9.41
CA LEU A 72 -13.23 5.98 10.20
C LEU A 72 -14.58 6.55 9.73
N ASN A 73 -14.61 7.80 9.24
CA ASN A 73 -15.85 8.44 8.75
C ASN A 73 -16.24 8.05 7.31
N LEU A 74 -15.35 7.40 6.55
CA LEU A 74 -15.63 6.86 5.20
C LEU A 74 -16.12 5.40 5.23
N GLN A 75 -16.18 4.77 6.40
CA GLN A 75 -16.68 3.39 6.59
C GLN A 75 -18.10 3.31 7.20
N THR A 76 -18.78 4.45 7.37
CA THR A 76 -20.20 4.57 7.75
C THR A 76 -21.01 5.17 6.61
#